data_AF-A0A960WT79-F1
#
_entry.id   AF-A0A960WT79-F1
#
_cell.length_a   1.000
_cell.length_b   1.000
_cell.length_c   1.000
_cell.angle_alpha   90.00
_cell.angle_beta   90.00
_cell.angle_gamma   90.00
#
_symmetry.space_group_name_H-M   'P 1'
#
loop_
_entity.id
_entity.type
_entity.pdbx_description
1 polymer ?
#
loop_
_entity_poly.entity_id
_entity_poly.type
_entity_poly.pdbx_seq_one_letter_code
_entity_poly.pdbx_strand_id
1 'polypeptide(L)'
;NTKYSASTEVPELIYYGDVDGSGKMNLVEAKFDRGLNCLLPRRGLSCSSLAMPKLLQKVNTYEGWASSTLDQIYEKARLESALKLEATTLESAVLLNDGEGHFTVQPLPVLAQISPAFGIALTDFDGDGYSDAVLAQNFFSPQQETGPYDGGLGLLLKGGPGKGDSLEPVWPGESGIVVPGDAKSLAVTDFGSDGRPDLFFGMNNAAPVILINESEEGGAPLVIALDGKPGNPTAIGAKVTVAVPGLPEQTAEIAAGSGYLTQSTPELFFGWGRNPEIVSATVKVRWPDGSELKQEIKRGEDPVHRFSME
;
A
#
# COMPACT_ATOMS: atom_id res chain seq x y z
N ASN A 1 -6.72 -14.86 -7.05
CA ASN A 1 -5.80 -15.93 -7.50
C ASN A 1 -4.79 -16.29 -6.42
N THR A 2 -5.23 -16.63 -5.20
CA THR A 2 -4.34 -17.19 -4.17
C THR A 2 -5.05 -18.38 -3.51
N LYS A 3 -4.29 -19.25 -2.86
CA LYS A 3 -4.84 -20.36 -2.07
C LYS A 3 -5.38 -19.92 -0.70
N TYR A 4 -5.20 -18.65 -0.34
CA TYR A 4 -5.59 -18.08 0.95
C TYR A 4 -6.98 -17.44 0.84
N SER A 5 -7.79 -17.65 1.88
CA SER A 5 -9.17 -17.20 1.97
C SER A 5 -9.50 -16.97 3.46
N ALA A 6 -9.13 -15.79 3.95
CA ALA A 6 -9.37 -15.37 5.32
C ALA A 6 -10.76 -14.78 5.49
N SER A 7 -11.40 -15.10 6.61
CA SER A 7 -12.64 -14.47 7.08
C SER A 7 -12.73 -14.57 8.60
N THR A 8 -13.67 -13.86 9.22
CA THR A 8 -13.93 -14.01 10.67
C THR A 8 -14.41 -15.42 11.03
N GLU A 9 -15.15 -16.08 10.13
CA GLU A 9 -15.64 -17.45 10.34
C GLU A 9 -14.54 -18.51 10.14
N VAL A 10 -13.64 -18.26 9.20
CA VAL A 10 -12.54 -19.14 8.81
C VAL A 10 -11.29 -18.29 8.63
N PRO A 11 -10.53 -18.04 9.71
CA PRO A 11 -9.28 -17.30 9.62
C PRO A 11 -8.18 -18.14 8.97
N GLU A 12 -7.19 -17.46 8.38
CA GLU A 12 -5.89 -18.06 8.13
C GLU A 12 -5.09 -18.09 9.44
N LEU A 13 -4.40 -19.20 9.70
CA LEU A 13 -3.71 -19.43 10.96
C LEU A 13 -2.22 -19.57 10.75
N ILE A 14 -1.45 -19.00 11.67
CA ILE A 14 -0.01 -19.23 11.80
C ILE A 14 0.30 -19.70 13.22
N TYR A 15 1.06 -20.78 13.33
CA TYR A 15 1.65 -21.26 14.57
C TYR A 15 3.15 -21.00 14.54
N TYR A 16 3.70 -20.49 15.64
CA TYR A 16 5.13 -20.29 15.83
C TYR A 16 5.60 -20.94 17.14
N GLY A 17 6.44 -21.97 17.04
CA GLY A 17 6.83 -22.80 18.18
C GLY A 17 7.74 -23.99 17.83
N ASP A 18 8.16 -24.76 18.83
CA ASP A 18 8.81 -26.07 18.66
C ASP A 18 7.75 -27.15 18.32
N VAL A 19 7.14 -26.98 17.15
CA VAL A 19 6.03 -27.81 16.64
C VAL A 19 6.47 -29.18 16.11
N ASP A 20 7.78 -29.42 15.95
CA ASP A 20 8.32 -30.71 15.49
C ASP A 20 9.17 -31.44 16.56
N GLY A 21 9.38 -30.83 17.74
CA GLY A 21 10.18 -31.41 18.82
C GLY A 21 11.67 -31.45 18.55
N SER A 22 12.16 -30.59 17.67
CA SER A 22 13.58 -30.41 17.43
C SER A 22 14.24 -29.46 18.43
N GLY A 23 13.46 -28.72 19.21
CA GLY A 23 13.93 -27.59 20.03
C GLY A 23 14.16 -26.32 19.21
N LYS A 24 13.80 -26.32 17.92
CA LYS A 24 13.87 -25.14 17.04
C LYS A 24 12.49 -24.52 16.90
N MET A 25 12.45 -23.20 16.86
CA MET A 25 11.22 -22.48 16.56
C MET A 25 10.93 -22.53 15.07
N ASN A 26 9.76 -23.05 14.70
CA ASN A 26 9.30 -23.19 13.33
C ASN A 26 7.96 -22.48 13.13
N LEU A 27 7.69 -22.09 11.88
CA LEU A 27 6.42 -21.51 11.46
C LEU A 27 5.59 -22.55 10.72
N VAL A 28 4.32 -22.71 11.11
CA VAL A 28 3.35 -23.58 10.44
C VAL A 28 2.13 -22.76 10.05
N GLU A 29 1.88 -22.66 8.76
CA GLU A 29 0.64 -22.12 8.21
C GLU A 29 -0.43 -23.21 8.21
N ALA A 30 -1.63 -22.88 8.69
CA ALA A 30 -2.74 -23.81 8.78
C ALA A 30 -4.04 -23.18 8.26
N LYS A 31 -4.91 -24.05 7.78
CA LYS A 31 -6.26 -23.70 7.31
C LYS A 31 -7.30 -24.57 7.97
N PHE A 32 -8.48 -24.02 8.17
CA PHE A 32 -9.64 -24.82 8.52
C PHE A 32 -10.35 -25.31 7.26
N ASP A 33 -10.58 -26.61 7.19
CA ASP A 33 -11.38 -27.24 6.15
C ASP A 33 -12.80 -27.48 6.65
N ARG A 34 -13.78 -26.79 6.03
CA ARG A 34 -15.20 -26.89 6.42
C ARG A 34 -15.80 -28.27 6.14
N GLY A 35 -15.33 -28.96 5.10
CA GLY A 35 -15.87 -30.27 4.70
C GLY A 35 -15.41 -31.38 5.64
N LEU A 36 -14.14 -31.32 6.06
CA LEU A 36 -13.55 -32.27 7.01
C LEU A 36 -13.69 -31.84 8.48
N ASN A 37 -14.12 -30.61 8.72
CA ASN A 37 -14.27 -30.00 10.05
C ASN A 37 -12.99 -30.11 10.89
N CYS A 38 -11.83 -29.81 10.30
CA CYS A 38 -10.53 -29.95 10.94
C CYS A 38 -9.52 -28.93 10.42
N LEU A 39 -8.40 -28.79 11.12
CA LEU A 39 -7.26 -28.02 10.64
C LEU A 39 -6.36 -28.89 9.76
N LEU A 40 -5.88 -28.31 8.68
CA LEU A 40 -4.92 -28.91 7.76
C LEU A 40 -3.72 -27.97 7.56
N PRO A 41 -2.52 -28.51 7.26
CA PRO A 41 -1.39 -27.66 6.88
C PRO A 41 -1.65 -26.98 5.53
N ARG A 42 -1.29 -25.68 5.42
CA ARG A 42 -1.30 -24.95 4.14
C ARG A 42 -0.12 -25.33 3.24
N ARG A 43 0.98 -25.79 3.86
CA ARG A 43 2.19 -26.24 3.18
C ARG A 43 2.13 -27.74 2.92
N GLY A 44 2.67 -28.15 1.77
CA GLY A 44 2.80 -29.57 1.42
C GLY A 44 3.88 -30.28 2.24
N LEU A 45 3.92 -31.61 2.13
CA LEU A 45 4.90 -32.46 2.80
C LEU A 45 6.34 -32.05 2.49
N SER A 46 6.67 -31.84 1.21
CA SER A 46 8.05 -31.57 0.76
C SER A 46 8.65 -30.34 1.45
N CYS A 47 8.00 -29.17 1.36
CA CYS A 47 8.45 -27.96 2.04
C CYS A 47 8.51 -28.12 3.56
N SER A 48 7.48 -28.74 4.14
CA SER A 48 7.40 -28.90 5.59
C SER A 48 8.50 -29.80 6.13
N SER A 49 8.79 -30.91 5.45
CA SER A 49 9.86 -31.85 5.82
C SER A 49 11.27 -31.33 5.55
N LEU A 50 11.45 -30.47 4.54
CA LEU A 50 12.73 -29.79 4.29
C LEU A 50 13.06 -28.83 5.44
N ALA A 51 12.06 -28.12 5.96
CA ALA A 51 12.22 -27.24 7.12
C ALA A 51 12.29 -28.03 8.44
N MET A 52 11.48 -29.07 8.58
CA MET A 52 11.31 -29.89 9.79
C MET A 52 11.46 -31.39 9.47
N PRO A 53 12.68 -31.91 9.31
CA PRO A 53 12.91 -33.30 8.88
C PRO A 53 12.33 -34.37 9.82
N LYS A 54 12.15 -34.07 11.11
CA LYS A 54 11.55 -34.98 12.09
C LYS A 54 10.11 -35.37 11.74
N LEU A 55 9.39 -34.55 10.97
CA LEU A 55 8.03 -34.88 10.52
C LEU A 55 7.96 -36.19 9.73
N LEU A 56 9.03 -36.55 9.01
CA LEU A 56 9.10 -37.80 8.25
C LEU A 56 9.13 -39.06 9.14
N GLN A 57 9.37 -38.92 10.44
CA GLN A 57 9.23 -40.05 11.38
C GLN A 57 7.76 -40.36 11.68
N LYS A 58 6.85 -39.41 11.46
CA LYS A 58 5.41 -39.55 11.66
C LYS A 58 4.65 -39.73 10.35
N VAL A 59 4.93 -38.88 9.36
CA VAL A 59 4.24 -38.85 8.07
C VAL A 59 5.28 -38.73 6.96
N ASN A 60 5.50 -39.81 6.22
CA ASN A 60 6.52 -39.88 5.15
C ASN A 60 5.96 -40.14 3.74
N THR A 61 4.64 -40.23 3.60
CA THR A 61 3.97 -40.38 2.30
C THR A 61 3.05 -39.19 2.03
N TYR A 62 2.88 -38.84 0.75
CA TYR A 62 1.96 -37.77 0.34
C TYR A 62 0.50 -38.10 0.68
N GLU A 63 0.11 -39.37 0.56
CA GLU A 63 -1.24 -39.84 0.94
C GLU A 63 -1.46 -39.70 2.45
N GLY A 64 -0.48 -40.08 3.28
CA GLY A 64 -0.52 -39.89 4.73
C GLY A 64 -0.61 -38.42 5.11
N TRP A 65 0.11 -37.53 4.41
CA TRP A 65 0.03 -36.09 4.65
C TRP A 65 -1.35 -35.52 4.29
N ALA A 66 -1.89 -35.89 3.13
CA ALA A 66 -3.18 -35.39 2.67
C ALA A 66 -4.36 -35.86 3.54
N SER A 67 -4.23 -37.01 4.20
CA SER A 67 -5.25 -37.58 5.08
C SER A 67 -5.07 -37.25 6.55
N SER A 68 -3.96 -36.62 6.94
CA SER A 68 -3.68 -36.25 8.33
C SER A 68 -4.16 -34.84 8.66
N THR A 69 -4.79 -34.72 9.82
CA THR A 69 -5.09 -33.43 10.45
C THR A 69 -3.83 -32.75 10.98
N LEU A 70 -3.89 -31.44 11.20
CA LEU A 70 -2.74 -30.64 11.65
C LEU A 70 -2.16 -31.15 12.98
N ASP A 71 -3.01 -31.50 13.93
CA ASP A 71 -2.60 -32.02 15.25
C ASP A 71 -2.07 -33.46 15.21
N GLN A 72 -2.49 -34.27 14.23
CA GLN A 72 -1.85 -35.56 13.95
C GLN A 72 -0.42 -35.39 13.42
N ILE A 73 -0.17 -34.38 12.58
CA ILE A 73 1.17 -34.10 12.03
C ILE A 73 2.08 -33.50 13.11
N TYR A 74 1.61 -32.45 13.79
CA TYR A 74 2.45 -31.60 14.66
C TYR A 74 2.30 -31.86 16.16
N GLU A 75 1.49 -32.83 16.57
CA GLU A 75 1.05 -33.05 17.97
C GLU A 75 0.23 -31.89 18.54
N LYS A 76 -0.98 -32.22 19.01
CA LYS A 76 -1.88 -31.26 19.67
C LYS A 76 -1.21 -30.45 20.78
N ALA A 77 -0.48 -31.11 21.69
CA ALA A 77 0.16 -30.44 22.82
C ALA A 77 1.19 -29.38 22.38
N ARG A 78 1.87 -29.60 21.25
CA ARG A 78 2.85 -28.63 20.73
C ARG A 78 2.18 -27.44 20.09
N LEU A 79 1.11 -27.67 19.31
CA LEU A 79 0.30 -26.60 18.75
C LEU A 79 -0.34 -25.73 19.84
N GLU A 80 -0.81 -26.34 20.94
CA GLU A 80 -1.36 -25.62 22.10
C GLU A 80 -0.31 -24.80 22.86
N SER A 81 0.96 -25.23 22.83
CA SER A 81 2.08 -24.47 23.43
C SER A 81 2.67 -23.39 22.51
N ALA A 82 2.33 -23.41 21.21
CA ALA A 82 2.87 -22.48 20.22
C ALA A 82 2.12 -21.14 20.25
N LEU A 83 2.81 -20.07 19.84
CA LEU A 83 2.13 -18.80 19.56
C LEU A 83 1.21 -19.01 18.35
N LYS A 84 -0.09 -18.83 18.54
CA LYS A 84 -1.11 -18.88 17.48
C LYS A 84 -1.53 -17.46 17.11
N LEU A 85 -1.38 -17.11 15.85
CA LEU A 85 -1.84 -15.85 15.26
C LEU A 85 -2.89 -16.14 14.18
N GLU A 86 -3.83 -15.22 14.03
CA GLU A 86 -4.95 -15.35 13.11
C GLU A 86 -5.04 -14.13 12.19
N ALA A 87 -5.33 -14.35 10.91
CA ALA A 87 -5.70 -13.32 9.97
C ALA A 87 -7.13 -13.58 9.48
N THR A 88 -8.00 -12.59 9.63
CA THR A 88 -9.42 -12.65 9.22
C THR A 88 -9.72 -11.83 7.96
N THR A 89 -8.75 -11.07 7.46
CA THR A 89 -8.82 -10.36 6.19
C THR A 89 -7.45 -10.37 5.51
N LEU A 90 -7.46 -10.37 4.19
CA LEU A 90 -6.28 -10.24 3.33
C LEU A 90 -6.49 -9.15 2.26
N GLU A 91 -7.55 -8.37 2.39
CA GLU A 91 -7.93 -7.36 1.41
C GLU A 91 -7.01 -6.14 1.54
N SER A 92 -6.58 -5.58 0.41
CA SER A 92 -6.02 -4.23 0.38
C SER A 92 -7.15 -3.26 0.76
N ALA A 93 -6.92 -2.42 1.75
CA ALA A 93 -7.93 -1.53 2.32
C ALA A 93 -7.36 -0.14 2.60
N VAL A 94 -8.23 0.86 2.64
CA VAL A 94 -7.95 2.19 3.17
C VAL A 94 -8.42 2.26 4.63
N LEU A 95 -7.62 2.91 5.48
CA LEU A 95 -7.97 3.18 6.88
C LEU A 95 -8.36 4.65 7.00
N LEU A 96 -9.66 4.91 7.16
CA LEU A 96 -10.22 6.26 7.23
C LEU A 96 -10.15 6.76 8.67
N ASN A 97 -9.34 7.78 8.91
CA ASN A 97 -9.25 8.46 10.21
C ASN A 97 -10.37 9.50 10.34
N ASP A 98 -11.12 9.46 11.44
CA ASP A 98 -12.16 10.45 11.75
C ASP A 98 -11.63 11.82 12.23
N GLY A 99 -10.31 11.93 12.41
CA GLY A 99 -9.63 13.12 12.93
C GLY A 99 -9.35 13.06 14.43
N GLU A 100 -9.94 12.10 15.14
CA GLU A 100 -9.74 11.83 16.57
C GLU A 100 -8.82 10.62 16.81
N GLY A 101 -8.37 9.97 15.73
CA GLY A 101 -7.50 8.80 15.79
C GLY A 101 -8.27 7.47 15.79
N HIS A 102 -9.57 7.48 15.53
CA HIS A 102 -10.32 6.26 15.25
C HIS A 102 -10.29 5.96 13.75
N PHE A 103 -10.05 4.70 13.40
CA PHE A 103 -9.92 4.26 12.02
C PHE A 103 -11.06 3.34 11.63
N THR A 104 -11.72 3.66 10.52
CA THR A 104 -12.66 2.75 9.84
C THR A 104 -11.93 2.08 8.68
N VAL A 105 -11.93 0.76 8.65
CA VAL A 105 -11.33 -0.02 7.56
C VAL A 105 -12.34 -0.15 6.42
N GLN A 106 -11.94 0.24 5.22
CA GLN A 106 -12.75 0.07 4.01
C GLN A 106 -11.94 -0.69 2.95
N PRO A 107 -12.41 -1.85 2.49
CA PRO A 107 -11.77 -2.58 1.40
C PRO A 107 -11.69 -1.73 0.12
N LEU A 108 -10.56 -1.81 -0.58
CA LEU A 108 -10.42 -1.20 -1.90
C LEU A 108 -11.21 -2.01 -2.95
N PRO A 109 -11.59 -1.40 -4.08
CA PRO A 109 -12.34 -2.06 -5.16
C PRO A 109 -11.71 -3.37 -5.64
N VAL A 110 -12.51 -4.24 -6.26
CA VAL A 110 -12.07 -5.58 -6.71
C VAL A 110 -10.82 -5.55 -7.59
N LEU A 111 -10.64 -4.51 -8.42
CA LEU A 111 -9.45 -4.36 -9.27
C LEU A 111 -8.17 -4.16 -8.45
N ALA A 112 -8.24 -3.58 -7.26
CA ALA A 112 -7.09 -3.47 -6.35
C ALA A 112 -6.74 -4.82 -5.68
N GLN A 113 -7.65 -5.80 -5.69
CA GLN A 113 -7.49 -7.11 -5.05
C GLN A 113 -6.92 -8.19 -5.98
N ILE A 114 -6.80 -7.92 -7.29
CA ILE A 114 -6.41 -8.94 -8.29
C ILE A 114 -4.96 -9.41 -8.11
N SER A 115 -4.12 -8.57 -7.50
CA SER A 115 -2.70 -8.82 -7.27
C SER A 115 -2.21 -8.01 -6.06
N PRO A 116 -1.25 -8.50 -5.26
CA PRO A 116 -0.71 -7.76 -4.12
C PRO A 116 -0.12 -6.42 -4.55
N ALA A 117 -0.34 -5.37 -3.75
CA ALA A 117 0.26 -4.05 -3.93
C ALA A 117 1.47 -3.90 -2.99
N PHE A 118 2.65 -3.58 -3.54
CA PHE A 118 3.90 -3.35 -2.80
C PHE A 118 4.28 -1.88 -2.67
N GLY A 119 3.72 -1.02 -3.51
CA GLY A 119 3.88 0.43 -3.45
C GLY A 119 2.55 1.13 -3.61
N ILE A 120 2.37 2.24 -2.90
CA ILE A 120 1.18 3.08 -2.98
C ILE A 120 1.66 4.53 -3.02
N ALA A 121 1.19 5.29 -4.00
CA ALA A 121 1.33 6.74 -4.05
C ALA A 121 -0.03 7.38 -3.80
N LEU A 122 -0.09 8.33 -2.88
CA LEU A 122 -1.30 9.09 -2.56
C LEU A 122 -1.01 10.56 -2.80
N THR A 123 -1.68 11.15 -3.77
CA THR A 123 -1.58 12.57 -4.12
C THR A 123 -2.71 12.95 -5.07
N ASP A 124 -2.95 14.24 -5.27
CA ASP A 124 -3.85 14.72 -6.32
C ASP A 124 -3.13 14.65 -7.67
N PHE A 125 -3.47 13.68 -8.54
CA PHE A 125 -2.79 13.49 -9.83
C PHE A 125 -3.40 14.34 -10.94
N ASP A 126 -4.69 14.68 -10.85
CA ASP A 126 -5.38 15.48 -11.85
C ASP A 126 -5.59 16.95 -11.44
N GLY A 127 -5.26 17.33 -10.20
CA GLY A 127 -5.36 18.69 -9.69
C GLY A 127 -6.80 19.13 -9.37
N ASP A 128 -7.74 18.21 -9.22
CA ASP A 128 -9.14 18.51 -8.93
C ASP A 128 -9.45 18.81 -7.46
N GLY A 129 -8.47 18.61 -6.58
CA GLY A 129 -8.54 18.84 -5.14
C GLY A 129 -8.89 17.59 -4.33
N TYR A 130 -9.04 16.42 -4.94
CA TYR A 130 -9.22 15.14 -4.26
C TYR A 130 -7.95 14.30 -4.36
N SER A 131 -7.60 13.61 -3.28
CA SER A 131 -6.45 12.70 -3.30
C SER A 131 -6.80 11.41 -4.05
N ASP A 132 -5.99 11.09 -5.05
CA ASP A 132 -6.01 9.84 -5.78
C ASP A 132 -5.01 8.85 -5.18
N ALA A 133 -5.06 7.59 -5.62
CA ALA A 133 -4.09 6.57 -5.28
C ALA A 133 -3.58 5.84 -6.53
N VAL A 134 -2.28 5.56 -6.59
CA VAL A 134 -1.72 4.61 -7.57
C VAL A 134 -1.08 3.43 -6.85
N LEU A 135 -1.38 2.22 -7.32
CA LEU A 135 -0.85 0.98 -6.78
C LEU A 135 0.23 0.39 -7.69
N ALA A 136 1.38 0.05 -7.13
CA ALA A 136 2.39 -0.81 -7.74
C ALA A 136 2.12 -2.26 -7.35
N GLN A 137 1.70 -3.08 -8.31
CA GLN A 137 1.20 -4.43 -8.08
C GLN A 137 2.14 -5.51 -8.62
N ASN A 138 1.81 -6.76 -8.28
CA ASN A 138 2.44 -8.02 -8.67
C ASN A 138 3.48 -8.58 -7.72
N PHE A 139 3.59 -9.91 -7.77
CA PHE A 139 4.62 -10.67 -7.08
C PHE A 139 4.93 -11.97 -7.81
N PHE A 140 6.11 -12.01 -8.44
CA PHE A 140 6.52 -13.12 -9.30
C PHE A 140 7.30 -14.23 -8.57
N SER A 141 7.65 -14.00 -7.30
CA SER A 141 8.41 -14.95 -6.48
C SER A 141 7.62 -15.55 -5.30
N PRO A 142 6.33 -15.91 -5.44
CA PRO A 142 5.64 -16.65 -4.39
C PRO A 142 6.20 -18.06 -4.31
N GLN A 143 5.62 -18.85 -3.41
CA GLN A 143 6.08 -20.21 -3.21
C GLN A 143 5.74 -21.05 -4.45
N GLN A 144 6.59 -22.02 -4.78
CA GLN A 144 6.53 -22.74 -6.06
C GLN A 144 5.14 -23.29 -6.38
N GLU A 145 4.37 -23.71 -5.37
CA GLU A 145 3.04 -24.29 -5.53
C GLU A 145 1.91 -23.26 -5.76
N THR A 146 2.16 -21.97 -5.54
CA THR A 146 1.11 -20.94 -5.56
C THR A 146 1.03 -20.20 -6.88
N GLY A 147 2.05 -20.32 -7.74
CA GLY A 147 2.14 -19.60 -9.02
C GLY A 147 2.29 -18.08 -8.84
N PRO A 148 2.86 -17.35 -9.82
CA PRO A 148 2.98 -15.90 -9.76
C PRO A 148 1.63 -15.19 -9.54
N TYR A 149 1.66 -14.08 -8.82
CA TYR A 149 0.55 -13.12 -8.78
C TYR A 149 0.85 -12.02 -9.80
N ASP A 150 0.49 -12.24 -11.05
CA ASP A 150 0.87 -11.43 -12.22
C ASP A 150 -0.31 -10.81 -12.97
N GLY A 151 -1.47 -10.73 -12.30
CA GLY A 151 -2.68 -10.17 -12.90
C GLY A 151 -2.80 -8.65 -12.86
N GLY A 152 -1.89 -7.95 -12.16
CA GLY A 152 -1.91 -6.49 -12.02
C GLY A 152 -1.16 -5.78 -13.15
N LEU A 153 -1.60 -4.57 -13.47
CA LEU A 153 -0.95 -3.67 -14.44
C LEU A 153 -0.53 -2.35 -13.78
N GLY A 154 -0.49 -2.31 -12.45
CA GLY A 154 -0.71 -1.06 -11.72
C GLY A 154 -2.16 -0.61 -11.82
N LEU A 155 -2.56 0.28 -10.93
CA LEU A 155 -3.95 0.74 -10.85
C LEU A 155 -4.01 2.17 -10.33
N LEU A 156 -4.68 3.04 -11.08
CA LEU A 156 -5.15 4.33 -10.58
C LEU A 156 -6.51 4.14 -9.92
N LEU A 157 -6.64 4.66 -8.71
CA LEU A 157 -7.90 4.85 -7.99
C LEU A 157 -8.13 6.35 -7.87
N LYS A 158 -9.16 6.87 -8.53
CA LYS A 158 -9.50 8.28 -8.47
C LYS A 158 -10.25 8.62 -7.19
N GLY A 159 -9.78 9.67 -6.53
CA GLY A 159 -10.47 10.34 -5.45
C GLY A 159 -11.72 11.04 -5.94
N GLY A 160 -12.62 11.35 -5.02
CA GLY A 160 -13.79 12.15 -5.32
C GLY A 160 -14.44 12.74 -4.06
N PRO A 161 -15.57 13.45 -4.22
CA PRO A 161 -16.32 14.01 -3.10
C PRO A 161 -16.60 12.95 -2.02
N GLY A 162 -16.32 13.29 -0.77
CA GLY A 162 -16.45 12.36 0.35
C GLY A 162 -15.47 12.69 1.47
N LYS A 163 -15.24 11.72 2.36
CA LYS A 163 -14.26 11.81 3.46
C LYS A 163 -13.04 10.91 3.18
N GLY A 164 -12.62 10.83 1.92
CA GLY A 164 -11.59 9.88 1.45
C GLY A 164 -12.09 8.45 1.27
N ASP A 165 -13.39 8.23 1.36
CA ASP A 165 -14.09 6.96 1.17
C ASP A 165 -14.43 6.65 -0.30
N SER A 166 -14.24 7.62 -1.20
CA SER A 166 -14.49 7.47 -2.63
C SER A 166 -13.17 7.28 -3.38
N LEU A 167 -12.82 6.02 -3.64
CA LEU A 167 -11.68 5.63 -4.48
C LEU A 167 -12.18 4.72 -5.62
N GLU A 168 -12.37 5.30 -6.80
CA GLU A 168 -12.91 4.60 -7.96
C GLU A 168 -11.80 4.11 -8.90
N PRO A 169 -11.78 2.83 -9.29
CA PRO A 169 -10.72 2.32 -10.14
C PRO A 169 -10.87 2.83 -11.57
N VAL A 170 -9.80 3.37 -12.14
CA VAL A 170 -9.73 3.74 -13.56
C VAL A 170 -9.08 2.61 -14.33
N TRP A 171 -9.70 2.20 -15.43
CA TRP A 171 -9.20 1.10 -16.24
C TRP A 171 -7.83 1.45 -16.85
N PRO A 172 -6.84 0.54 -16.90
CA PRO A 172 -5.49 0.83 -17.42
C PRO A 172 -5.46 1.44 -18.83
N GLY A 173 -6.42 1.08 -19.69
CA GLY A 173 -6.52 1.65 -21.04
C GLY A 173 -6.98 3.12 -21.06
N GLU A 174 -7.61 3.59 -19.99
CA GLU A 174 -8.06 4.98 -19.82
C GLU A 174 -7.03 5.79 -19.04
N SER A 175 -6.44 5.22 -17.98
CA SER A 175 -5.43 5.92 -17.17
C SER A 175 -4.05 5.99 -17.82
N GLY A 176 -3.75 5.11 -18.78
CA GLY A 176 -2.42 4.96 -19.35
C GLY A 176 -1.41 4.27 -18.43
N ILE A 177 -1.79 3.92 -17.20
CA ILE A 177 -0.93 3.21 -16.25
C ILE A 177 -0.92 1.73 -16.60
N VAL A 178 0.13 1.28 -17.30
CA VAL A 178 0.32 -0.11 -17.72
C VAL A 178 1.73 -0.60 -17.33
N VAL A 179 1.81 -1.24 -16.17
CA VAL A 179 3.03 -1.77 -15.53
C VAL A 179 2.83 -3.27 -15.23
N PRO A 180 2.96 -4.17 -16.22
CA PRO A 180 2.68 -5.61 -16.08
C PRO A 180 3.76 -6.39 -15.32
N GLY A 181 4.90 -5.77 -15.00
CA GLY A 181 6.04 -6.46 -14.37
C GLY A 181 5.91 -6.62 -12.85
N ASP A 182 6.97 -7.10 -12.22
CA ASP A 182 7.07 -7.32 -10.77
C ASP A 182 7.40 -6.00 -10.04
N ALA A 183 6.44 -5.08 -9.97
CA ALA A 183 6.63 -3.79 -9.31
C ALA A 183 6.76 -3.97 -7.79
N LYS A 184 7.72 -3.30 -7.17
CA LYS A 184 8.06 -3.44 -5.73
C LYS A 184 8.04 -2.13 -4.97
N SER A 185 8.13 -1.02 -5.68
CA SER A 185 8.06 0.30 -5.08
C SER A 185 7.46 1.30 -6.05
N LEU A 186 7.02 2.42 -5.50
CA LEU A 186 6.45 3.54 -6.22
C LEU A 186 6.95 4.83 -5.58
N ALA A 187 7.36 5.79 -6.40
CA ALA A 187 7.66 7.15 -5.98
C ALA A 187 6.95 8.14 -6.89
N VAL A 188 6.70 9.32 -6.34
CA VAL A 188 6.16 10.48 -7.04
C VAL A 188 7.23 11.55 -7.10
N THR A 189 7.35 12.21 -8.25
CA THR A 189 8.19 13.38 -8.48
C THR A 189 7.67 14.13 -9.70
N ASP A 190 8.13 15.35 -9.94
CA ASP A 190 7.85 16.08 -11.18
C ASP A 190 9.07 16.00 -12.10
N PHE A 191 9.08 15.06 -13.04
CA PHE A 191 10.11 14.97 -14.08
C PHE A 191 9.85 15.96 -15.21
N GLY A 192 8.59 16.28 -15.50
CA GLY A 192 8.15 17.23 -16.53
C GLY A 192 8.47 18.69 -16.22
N SER A 193 8.67 19.03 -14.95
CA SER A 193 8.77 20.40 -14.43
C SER A 193 7.53 21.26 -14.73
N ASP A 194 6.35 20.65 -14.71
CA ASP A 194 5.05 21.31 -14.97
C ASP A 194 4.13 21.35 -13.73
N GLY A 195 4.63 20.88 -12.58
CA GLY A 195 3.91 20.77 -11.32
C GLY A 195 2.95 19.59 -11.26
N ARG A 196 2.86 18.74 -12.28
CA ARG A 196 2.06 17.52 -12.24
C ARG A 196 2.88 16.37 -11.65
N PRO A 197 2.28 15.56 -10.77
CA PRO A 197 3.02 14.43 -10.22
C PRO A 197 3.17 13.32 -11.27
N ASP A 198 4.42 12.97 -11.56
CA ASP A 198 4.84 11.82 -12.36
C ASP A 198 5.12 10.61 -11.47
N LEU A 199 5.21 9.43 -12.09
CA LEU A 199 5.38 8.17 -11.38
C LEU A 199 6.70 7.50 -11.73
N PHE A 200 7.39 6.99 -10.71
CA PHE A 200 8.52 6.08 -10.84
C PHE A 200 8.18 4.73 -10.19
N PHE A 201 8.24 3.65 -10.96
CA PHE A 201 8.07 2.29 -10.46
C PHE A 201 9.42 1.58 -10.36
N GLY A 202 9.75 1.12 -9.16
CA GLY A 202 10.85 0.20 -8.93
C GLY A 202 10.45 -1.21 -9.31
N MET A 203 11.14 -1.81 -10.28
CA MET A 203 10.84 -3.13 -10.80
C MET A 203 11.85 -4.15 -10.30
N ASN A 204 11.39 -5.30 -9.82
CA ASN A 204 12.27 -6.39 -9.45
C ASN A 204 12.85 -7.06 -10.71
N ASN A 205 14.18 -7.19 -10.77
CA ASN A 205 14.91 -7.83 -11.88
C ASN A 205 14.54 -7.29 -13.29
N ALA A 206 14.17 -6.01 -13.39
CA ALA A 206 13.85 -5.34 -14.64
C ALA A 206 14.24 -3.85 -14.57
N ALA A 207 14.21 -3.16 -15.70
CA ALA A 207 14.40 -1.71 -15.72
C ALA A 207 13.25 -1.01 -14.96
N PRO A 208 13.53 0.11 -14.27
CA PRO A 208 12.47 0.92 -13.70
C PRO A 208 11.57 1.49 -14.81
N VAL A 209 10.32 1.77 -14.45
CA VAL A 209 9.35 2.40 -15.36
C VAL A 209 9.07 3.82 -14.85
N ILE A 210 9.15 4.80 -15.75
CA ILE A 210 8.73 6.18 -15.49
C ILE A 210 7.49 6.44 -16.33
N LEU A 211 6.45 7.00 -15.73
CA LEU A 211 5.25 7.48 -16.43
C LEU A 211 5.16 8.99 -16.21
N ILE A 212 5.10 9.73 -17.31
CA ILE A 212 4.91 11.19 -17.30
C ILE A 212 3.41 11.49 -17.36
N ASN A 213 2.96 12.37 -16.49
CA ASN A 213 1.57 12.75 -16.34
C ASN A 213 1.20 13.85 -17.34
N GLU A 214 0.67 13.45 -18.48
CA GLU A 214 0.18 14.37 -19.53
C GLU A 214 -1.33 14.64 -19.41
N SER A 215 -1.92 14.54 -18.21
CA SER A 215 -3.36 14.75 -18.05
C SER A 215 -3.77 16.20 -18.31
N GLU A 216 -4.62 16.40 -19.33
CA GLU A 216 -5.13 17.73 -19.73
C GLU A 216 -6.54 18.02 -19.16
N GLU A 217 -7.31 17.00 -18.80
CA GLU A 217 -8.71 17.13 -18.34
C GLU A 217 -8.85 17.49 -16.85
N GLY A 218 -7.71 17.72 -16.19
CA GLY A 218 -7.58 17.99 -14.77
C GLY A 218 -7.74 19.46 -14.36
N GLY A 219 -7.70 19.71 -13.06
CA GLY A 219 -7.46 21.06 -12.53
C GLY A 219 -6.01 21.51 -12.73
N ALA A 220 -5.74 22.77 -12.36
CA ALA A 220 -4.37 23.29 -12.42
C ALA A 220 -3.54 22.82 -11.21
N PRO A 221 -2.26 22.46 -11.42
CA PRO A 221 -1.39 21.98 -10.35
C PRO A 221 -1.04 23.08 -9.34
N LEU A 222 -0.93 22.70 -8.07
CA LEU A 222 -0.46 23.53 -6.97
C LEU A 222 0.59 22.73 -6.20
N VAL A 223 1.83 23.19 -6.20
CA VAL A 223 2.93 22.48 -5.53
C VAL A 223 3.44 23.31 -4.37
N ILE A 224 3.62 22.68 -3.21
CA ILE A 224 4.23 23.29 -2.03
C ILE A 224 5.59 22.65 -1.79
N ALA A 225 6.64 23.48 -1.79
CA ALA A 225 7.99 23.08 -1.44
C ALA A 225 8.41 23.72 -0.11
N LEU A 226 9.01 22.95 0.79
CA LEU A 226 9.43 23.42 2.11
C LEU A 226 10.95 23.37 2.27
N ASP A 227 11.54 24.45 2.77
CA ASP A 227 12.93 24.50 3.19
C ASP A 227 13.00 24.44 4.72
N GLY A 228 13.50 23.32 5.25
CA GLY A 228 13.69 23.14 6.69
C GLY A 228 15.04 23.64 7.18
N LYS A 229 15.24 23.57 8.50
CA LYS A 229 16.49 23.96 9.18
C LYS A 229 17.62 22.94 8.96
N PRO A 230 18.88 23.32 9.19
CA PRO A 230 19.99 22.35 9.25
C PRO A 230 19.66 21.15 10.16
N GLY A 231 19.89 19.95 9.65
CA GLY A 231 19.52 18.69 10.31
C GLY A 231 18.20 18.08 9.83
N ASN A 232 17.29 18.89 9.27
CA ASN A 232 16.08 18.42 8.58
C ASN A 232 15.75 19.35 7.39
N PRO A 233 16.63 19.43 6.37
CA PRO A 233 16.52 20.43 5.31
C PRO A 233 15.29 20.25 4.41
N THR A 234 14.73 19.03 4.33
CA THR A 234 13.52 18.72 3.57
C THR A 234 12.25 18.81 4.41
N ALA A 235 12.34 19.31 5.65
CA ALA A 235 11.22 19.49 6.56
C ALA A 235 10.36 18.20 6.79
N ILE A 236 11.01 17.03 6.91
CA ILE A 236 10.33 15.77 7.23
C ILE A 236 9.47 15.93 8.50
N GLY A 237 8.21 15.51 8.42
CA GLY A 237 7.19 15.65 9.46
C GLY A 237 6.40 16.96 9.41
N ALA A 238 6.70 17.86 8.46
CA ALA A 238 5.91 19.06 8.25
C ALA A 238 4.57 18.68 7.58
N LYS A 239 3.49 19.25 8.10
CA LYS A 239 2.13 19.09 7.58
C LYS A 239 1.69 20.37 6.89
N VAL A 240 1.21 20.25 5.67
CA VAL A 240 0.68 21.36 4.88
C VAL A 240 -0.81 21.15 4.65
N THR A 241 -1.58 22.20 4.89
CA THR A 241 -3.01 22.26 4.63
C THR A 241 -3.29 23.41 3.67
N VAL A 242 -3.97 23.13 2.57
CA VAL A 242 -4.32 24.10 1.52
C VAL A 242 -5.83 24.23 1.43
N ALA A 243 -6.31 25.45 1.57
CA ALA A 243 -7.72 25.81 1.41
C ALA A 243 -7.90 26.61 0.11
N VAL A 244 -8.50 25.97 -0.89
CA VAL A 244 -8.85 26.56 -2.18
C VAL A 244 -10.37 26.83 -2.20
N PRO A 245 -10.83 28.05 -2.54
CA PRO A 245 -12.26 28.36 -2.54
C PRO A 245 -13.08 27.41 -3.42
N GLY A 246 -14.06 26.72 -2.83
CA GLY A 246 -14.96 25.81 -3.54
C GLY A 246 -14.48 24.35 -3.65
N LEU A 247 -13.30 24.03 -3.11
CA LEU A 247 -12.78 22.67 -2.99
C LEU A 247 -12.80 22.20 -1.54
N PRO A 248 -12.71 20.87 -1.28
CA PRO A 248 -12.38 20.39 0.06
C PRO A 248 -11.02 20.95 0.53
N GLU A 249 -10.83 20.98 1.84
CA GLU A 249 -9.52 21.27 2.42
C GLU A 249 -8.58 20.12 2.11
N GLN A 250 -7.44 20.42 1.50
CA GLN A 250 -6.45 19.44 1.09
C GLN A 250 -5.30 19.42 2.10
N THR A 251 -4.79 18.24 2.43
CA THR A 251 -3.76 18.10 3.46
C THR A 251 -2.78 17.00 3.10
N ALA A 252 -1.49 17.29 3.23
CA ALA A 252 -0.41 16.33 3.04
C ALA A 252 0.71 16.55 4.06
N GLU A 253 1.51 15.52 4.31
CA GLU A 253 2.66 15.54 5.22
C GLU A 253 3.91 15.05 4.49
N ILE A 254 5.05 15.72 4.72
CA ILE A 254 6.32 15.26 4.18
C ILE A 254 6.81 14.05 4.98
N ALA A 255 6.68 12.87 4.41
CA ALA A 255 7.17 11.63 5.02
C ALA A 255 8.62 11.31 4.63
N ALA A 256 9.33 10.60 5.51
CA ALA A 256 10.58 9.94 5.16
C ALA A 256 10.30 8.51 4.66
N GLY A 257 10.54 8.29 3.37
CA GLY A 257 10.30 7.02 2.69
C GLY A 257 8.85 6.85 2.21
N SER A 258 8.68 6.25 1.04
CA SER A 258 7.36 6.03 0.41
C SER A 258 7.19 4.63 -0.19
N GLY A 259 8.25 3.82 -0.22
CA GLY A 259 8.19 2.44 -0.70
C GLY A 259 9.47 1.65 -0.42
N TYR A 260 9.53 0.40 -0.89
CA TYR A 260 10.69 -0.45 -0.71
C TYR A 260 11.95 0.18 -1.32
N LEU A 261 12.91 0.58 -0.47
CA LEU A 261 14.17 1.23 -0.87
C LEU A 261 13.97 2.44 -1.82
N THR A 262 12.87 3.18 -1.65
CA THR A 262 12.44 4.26 -2.54
C THR A 262 11.85 5.41 -1.74
N GLN A 263 11.99 6.64 -2.25
CA GLN A 263 11.50 7.86 -1.63
C GLN A 263 10.97 8.82 -2.72
N SER A 264 9.77 9.36 -2.50
CA SER A 264 9.18 10.42 -3.30
C SER A 264 9.88 11.75 -3.04
N THR A 265 9.72 12.72 -3.95
CA THR A 265 10.12 14.12 -3.70
C THR A 265 9.53 14.63 -2.37
N PRO A 266 10.21 15.54 -1.64
CA PRO A 266 9.62 16.22 -0.50
C PRO A 266 8.59 17.30 -0.89
N GLU A 267 8.39 17.54 -2.19
CA GLU A 267 7.33 18.41 -2.68
C GLU A 267 5.95 17.78 -2.48
N LEU A 268 4.99 18.61 -2.11
CA LEU A 268 3.60 18.20 -1.88
C LEU A 268 2.73 18.75 -3.01
N PHE A 269 1.99 17.86 -3.67
CA PHE A 269 1.12 18.20 -4.79
C PHE A 269 -0.33 18.31 -4.32
N PHE A 270 -0.99 19.35 -4.80
CA PHE A 270 -2.36 19.76 -4.51
C PHE A 270 -3.01 20.27 -5.81
N GLY A 271 -4.30 20.56 -5.76
CA GLY A 271 -5.07 21.06 -6.90
C GLY A 271 -5.66 22.45 -6.67
N TRP A 272 -5.58 23.32 -7.68
CA TRP A 272 -6.40 24.54 -7.78
C TRP A 272 -7.86 24.23 -8.19
N GLY A 273 -8.15 23.00 -8.59
CA GLY A 273 -9.41 22.62 -9.18
C GLY A 273 -9.56 23.11 -10.62
N ARG A 274 -10.74 22.84 -11.19
CA ARG A 274 -11.02 23.09 -12.62
C ARG A 274 -11.53 24.50 -12.91
N ASN A 275 -11.91 25.27 -11.89
CA ASN A 275 -12.46 26.62 -12.09
C ASN A 275 -11.34 27.65 -12.32
N PRO A 276 -11.21 28.26 -13.52
CA PRO A 276 -10.16 29.23 -13.81
C PRO A 276 -10.30 30.54 -13.03
N GLU A 277 -11.50 30.85 -12.51
CA GLU A 277 -11.75 32.07 -11.72
C GLU A 277 -11.12 32.02 -10.31
N ILE A 278 -10.68 30.83 -9.88
CA ILE A 278 -9.96 30.68 -8.61
C ILE A 278 -8.52 31.13 -8.82
N VAL A 279 -8.15 32.21 -8.12
CA VAL A 279 -6.85 32.89 -8.26
C VAL A 279 -6.06 32.99 -6.95
N SER A 280 -6.62 32.57 -5.81
CA SER A 280 -5.89 32.52 -4.54
C SER A 280 -6.32 31.37 -3.65
N ALA A 281 -5.39 30.94 -2.80
CA ALA A 281 -5.55 29.87 -1.83
C ALA A 281 -4.86 30.25 -0.52
N THR A 282 -5.33 29.69 0.58
CA THR A 282 -4.67 29.83 1.89
C THR A 282 -3.86 28.58 2.19
N VAL A 283 -2.57 28.75 2.43
CA VAL A 283 -1.65 27.68 2.85
C VAL A 283 -1.36 27.83 4.33
N LYS A 284 -1.54 26.74 5.08
CA LYS A 284 -1.08 26.59 6.45
C LYS A 284 0.02 25.54 6.50
N VAL A 285 1.20 25.91 6.98
CA VAL A 285 2.31 24.99 7.25
C VAL A 285 2.42 24.80 8.76
N ARG A 286 2.40 23.57 9.23
CA ARG A 286 2.80 23.19 10.59
C ARG A 286 4.14 22.45 10.50
N TRP A 287 5.18 23.07 11.04
CA TRP A 287 6.53 22.53 11.02
C TRP A 287 6.69 21.38 12.05
N PRO A 288 7.75 20.56 11.94
CA PRO A 288 7.98 19.44 12.85
C PRO A 288 8.15 19.84 14.32
N ASP A 289 8.60 21.07 14.60
CA ASP A 289 8.71 21.61 15.95
C ASP A 289 7.39 22.14 16.53
N GLY A 290 6.31 22.10 15.74
CA GLY A 290 4.98 22.58 16.10
C GLY A 290 4.73 24.04 15.81
N SER A 291 5.72 24.81 15.32
CA SER A 291 5.49 26.17 14.84
C SER A 291 4.60 26.16 13.60
N GLU A 292 3.84 27.24 13.40
CA GLU A 292 2.87 27.34 12.32
C GLU A 292 3.07 28.63 11.52
N LEU A 293 2.90 28.51 10.20
CA LEU A 293 2.81 29.63 9.26
C LEU A 293 1.46 29.55 8.55
N LYS A 294 0.84 30.70 8.31
CA LYS A 294 -0.36 30.81 7.48
C LYS A 294 -0.19 31.97 6.51
N GLN A 295 -0.35 31.70 5.23
CA GLN A 295 -0.13 32.68 4.17
C GLN A 295 -1.12 32.47 3.01
N GLU A 296 -1.55 33.57 2.39
CA GLU A 296 -2.28 33.51 1.12
C GLU A 296 -1.29 33.45 -0.05
N ILE A 297 -1.52 32.54 -0.98
CA ILE A 297 -0.80 32.42 -2.25
C ILE A 297 -1.71 32.79 -3.41
N LYS A 298 -1.11 33.24 -4.51
CA LYS A 298 -1.81 33.54 -5.75
C LYS A 298 -1.47 32.51 -6.80
N ARG A 299 -2.46 32.12 -7.61
CA ARG A 299 -2.26 31.27 -8.78
C ARG A 299 -1.42 32.02 -9.82
N GLY A 300 -0.34 31.40 -10.27
CA GLY A 300 0.58 31.95 -11.26
C GLY A 300 0.92 30.95 -12.37
N GLU A 301 1.87 31.33 -13.23
CA GLU A 301 2.43 30.42 -14.24
C GLU A 301 3.34 29.35 -13.62
N ASP A 302 4.07 29.71 -12.56
CA ASP A 302 4.84 28.76 -11.77
C ASP A 302 3.92 28.09 -10.74
N PRO A 303 3.73 26.76 -10.80
CA PRO A 303 2.88 26.04 -9.86
C PRO A 303 3.52 25.88 -8.48
N VAL A 304 4.84 26.12 -8.34
CA VAL A 304 5.60 25.86 -7.12
C VAL A 304 5.62 27.07 -6.19
N HIS A 305 5.13 26.88 -4.97
CA HIS A 305 5.20 27.84 -3.89
C HIS A 305 6.15 27.35 -2.79
N ARG A 306 7.23 28.10 -2.56
CA ARG A 306 8.26 27.74 -1.59
C ARG A 306 8.10 28.48 -0.26
N PHE A 307 8.22 27.75 0.85
CA PHE A 307 8.17 28.29 2.20
C PHE A 307 9.40 27.83 2.98
N SER A 308 10.02 28.74 3.72
CA SER A 308 11.20 28.42 4.53
C SER A 308 10.87 28.55 6.01
N MET A 309 11.42 27.65 6.81
CA MET A 309 11.33 27.71 8.27
C MET A 309 12.34 28.75 8.79
N GLU A 310 11.84 29.78 9.47
CA GLU A 310 12.68 30.78 10.16
C GLU A 310 13.42 30.17 11.36
#